data_AF-A0A847QMJ5-F1
#
_entry.id   AF-A0A847QMJ5-F1
#
_cell.length_a   1.000
_cell.length_b   1.000
_cell.length_c   1.000
_cell.angle_alpha   90.00
_cell.angle_beta   90.00
_cell.angle_gamma   90.00
#
_symmetry.space_group_name_H-M   'P 1'
#
loop_
_entity.id
_entity.type
_entity.pdbx_description
1 polymer ?
#
loop_
_entity_poly.entity_id
_entity_poly.type
_entity_poly.pdbx_seq_one_letter_code
_entity_poly.pdbx_strand_id
1 'polypeptide(L)'
;MFKTRRRKPNILFLMSIALLLLVILWNYRSTWLVSQLIIEPLGQGEVKHEKTVTGIFANTEVVIASPVEGKINMICEQGRRLGRGEIVARLGPSGVNPVGGKTETPVTAPIAGLFYSNLDNLESIVTPENLMNMELAKILTQVEKNQQAKGAIEEQGEDSEQDQDQEAESELQVETEAGSEEVN
;
A
#
# COMPACT_ATOMS: atom_id res chain seq x y z
N MET A 1 78.05 8.99 -75.34
CA MET A 1 77.07 8.09 -75.99
C MET A 1 77.05 6.77 -75.22
N PHE A 2 76.14 6.61 -74.24
CA PHE A 2 76.08 5.42 -73.38
C PHE A 2 74.83 4.58 -73.69
N LYS A 3 75.05 3.38 -74.21
CA LYS A 3 74.00 2.44 -74.65
C LYS A 3 73.65 1.54 -73.46
N THR A 4 72.53 1.77 -72.78
CA THR A 4 72.09 0.93 -71.65
C THR A 4 71.51 -0.39 -72.15
N ARG A 5 72.15 -1.49 -71.75
CA ARG A 5 71.82 -2.86 -72.14
C ARG A 5 70.64 -3.34 -71.29
N ARG A 6 69.41 -3.25 -71.83
CA ARG A 6 68.18 -3.71 -71.16
C ARG A 6 68.26 -5.21 -70.92
N ARG A 7 68.47 -5.63 -69.66
CA ARG A 7 68.36 -7.03 -69.23
C ARG A 7 66.87 -7.37 -69.15
N LYS A 8 66.44 -8.47 -69.78
CA LYS A 8 65.07 -8.96 -69.67
C LYS A 8 64.83 -9.35 -68.20
N PRO A 9 63.75 -8.91 -67.55
CA PRO A 9 63.45 -9.33 -66.19
C PRO A 9 63.17 -10.83 -66.20
N ASN A 10 63.73 -11.56 -65.22
CA ASN A 10 63.46 -12.98 -65.04
C ASN A 10 62.01 -13.16 -64.55
N ILE A 11 61.07 -13.24 -65.49
CA ILE A 11 59.62 -13.37 -65.24
C ILE A 11 59.29 -14.54 -64.31
N LEU A 12 60.06 -15.64 -64.39
CA LEU A 12 59.95 -16.79 -63.48
C LEU A 12 60.18 -16.41 -62.00
N PHE A 13 61.14 -15.52 -61.74
CA PHE A 13 61.42 -15.05 -60.39
C PHE A 13 60.29 -14.17 -59.86
N LEU A 14 59.74 -13.29 -60.72
CA LEU A 14 58.58 -12.45 -60.39
C LEU A 14 57.33 -13.29 -60.10
N MET A 15 57.12 -14.38 -60.86
CA MET A 15 56.03 -15.34 -60.64
C MET A 15 56.19 -16.07 -59.29
N SER A 16 57.41 -16.46 -58.92
CA SER A 16 57.66 -17.11 -57.63
C SER A 16 57.35 -16.18 -56.45
N ILE A 17 57.68 -14.89 -56.58
CA ILE A 17 57.39 -13.87 -55.56
C ILE A 17 55.88 -13.61 -55.47
N ALA A 18 55.19 -13.54 -56.60
CA ALA A 18 53.74 -13.38 -56.64
C ALA A 18 53.02 -14.56 -55.98
N LEU A 19 53.47 -15.79 -56.24
CA LEU A 19 52.94 -17.00 -55.60
C LEU A 19 53.18 -16.97 -54.08
N LEU A 20 54.38 -16.58 -53.65
CA LEU A 20 54.73 -16.46 -52.24
C LEU A 20 53.82 -15.44 -51.51
N LEU A 21 53.61 -14.26 -52.11
CA LEU A 21 52.72 -13.24 -51.57
C LEU A 21 51.27 -13.72 -51.47
N LEU A 22 50.79 -14.50 -52.44
CA LEU A 22 49.44 -15.04 -52.44
C LEU A 22 49.22 -16.02 -51.28
N VAL A 23 50.21 -16.87 -51.00
CA VAL A 23 50.18 -17.82 -49.86
C VAL A 23 50.20 -17.09 -48.52
N ILE A 24 50.97 -16.00 -48.42
CA ILE A 24 51.02 -15.15 -47.22
C ILE A 24 49.67 -14.46 -47.00
N LEU A 25 49.10 -13.85 -48.05
CA LEU A 25 47.78 -13.22 -47.98
C LEU A 25 46.68 -14.21 -47.60
N TRP A 26 46.74 -15.43 -48.13
CA TRP A 26 45.77 -16.48 -47.82
C TRP A 26 45.78 -16.86 -46.34
N ASN A 27 46.97 -17.01 -45.75
CA ASN A 27 47.11 -17.26 -44.31
C ASN A 27 46.64 -16.06 -43.47
N TYR A 28 46.98 -14.84 -43.89
CA TYR A 28 46.62 -13.62 -43.16
C TYR A 28 45.11 -13.36 -43.16
N ARG A 29 44.41 -13.76 -44.22
CA ARG A 29 42.96 -13.63 -44.31
C ARG A 29 42.24 -14.52 -43.29
N SER A 30 42.77 -15.71 -43.02
CA SER A 30 42.18 -16.63 -42.03
C SER A 30 42.36 -16.12 -40.60
N THR A 31 43.56 -15.65 -40.24
CA THR A 31 43.81 -15.08 -38.90
C THR A 31 43.07 -13.77 -38.68
N TRP A 32 42.88 -12.95 -39.72
CA TRP A 32 42.11 -11.71 -39.61
C TRP A 32 40.62 -11.95 -39.31
N LEU A 33 40.03 -13.01 -39.88
CA LEU A 33 38.64 -13.41 -39.61
C LEU A 33 38.43 -13.88 -38.17
N VAL A 34 39.39 -14.62 -37.59
CA VAL A 34 39.30 -15.13 -36.22
C VAL A 34 39.48 -14.01 -35.19
N SER A 35 40.31 -13.01 -35.50
CA SER A 35 40.58 -11.89 -34.59
C SER A 35 39.38 -10.96 -34.37
N GLN A 36 38.32 -11.06 -35.17
CA GLN A 36 37.11 -10.25 -35.01
C GLN A 36 36.06 -10.92 -34.11
N LEU A 37 36.28 -12.17 -33.66
CA LEU A 37 35.37 -12.81 -32.73
C LEU A 37 35.61 -12.28 -31.31
N ILE A 38 34.62 -11.55 -30.80
CA ILE A 38 34.53 -11.18 -29.40
C ILE A 38 33.95 -12.40 -28.68
N ILE A 39 34.81 -13.12 -27.94
CA ILE A 39 34.42 -14.26 -27.11
C ILE A 39 34.25 -13.74 -25.69
N GLU A 40 33.00 -13.63 -25.25
CA GLU A 40 32.69 -13.27 -23.86
C GLU A 40 32.29 -14.54 -23.10
N PRO A 41 33.09 -14.98 -22.10
CA PRO A 41 32.78 -16.17 -21.33
C PRO A 41 31.54 -15.92 -20.46
N LEU A 42 30.53 -16.78 -20.60
CA LEU A 42 29.31 -16.70 -19.80
C LEU A 42 29.63 -17.00 -18.34
N GLY A 43 29.43 -16.01 -17.47
CA GLY A 43 29.50 -16.18 -16.02
C GLY A 43 28.19 -16.76 -15.48
N GLN A 44 28.29 -17.70 -14.54
CA GLN A 44 27.12 -18.17 -13.79
C GLN A 44 26.76 -17.12 -12.73
N GLY A 45 25.52 -16.62 -12.79
CA GLY A 45 25.00 -15.65 -11.84
C GLY A 45 23.49 -15.83 -11.66
N GLU A 46 22.94 -15.15 -10.66
CA GLU A 46 21.50 -15.15 -10.40
C GLU A 46 20.87 -13.96 -11.15
N VAL A 47 19.89 -14.25 -12.01
CA VAL A 47 19.06 -13.22 -12.65
C VAL A 47 17.81 -13.06 -11.80
N LYS A 48 17.75 -11.99 -11.01
CA LYS A 48 16.55 -11.63 -10.23
C LYS A 48 15.62 -10.80 -11.09
N HIS A 49 14.37 -11.26 -11.21
CA HIS A 49 13.30 -10.50 -11.83
C HIS A 49 12.29 -10.13 -10.76
N GLU A 50 12.30 -8.86 -10.35
CA GLU A 50 11.36 -8.32 -9.38
C GLU A 50 10.19 -7.66 -10.11
N LYS A 51 8.98 -7.92 -9.63
CA LYS A 51 7.76 -7.31 -10.16
C LYS A 51 6.96 -6.72 -9.01
N THR A 52 6.66 -5.44 -9.10
CA THR A 52 5.76 -4.77 -8.17
C THR A 52 4.33 -5.22 -8.46
N VAL A 53 3.67 -5.75 -7.43
CA VAL A 53 2.26 -6.15 -7.50
C VAL A 53 1.49 -5.47 -6.37
N THR A 54 0.27 -5.03 -6.68
CA THR A 54 -0.65 -4.53 -5.66
C THR A 54 -1.32 -5.73 -5.00
N GLY A 55 -1.06 -5.92 -3.70
CA GLY A 55 -1.71 -6.93 -2.88
C GLY A 55 -2.77 -6.31 -1.99
N ILE A 56 -3.91 -6.98 -1.85
CA ILE A 56 -4.92 -6.66 -0.83
C ILE A 56 -4.77 -7.72 0.27
N PHE A 57 -4.75 -7.28 1.52
CA PHE A 57 -4.67 -8.17 2.67
C PHE A 57 -6.07 -8.34 3.26
N ALA A 58 -6.55 -9.58 3.32
CA ALA A 58 -7.79 -9.92 4.02
C ALA A 58 -7.47 -10.58 5.35
N ASN A 59 -8.00 -10.02 6.42
CA ASN A 59 -7.95 -10.61 7.75
C ASN A 59 -9.24 -11.39 8.03
N THR A 60 -9.15 -12.36 8.94
CA THR A 60 -10.33 -12.99 9.50
C THR A 60 -10.86 -12.12 10.63
N GLU A 61 -11.94 -11.41 10.36
CA GLU A 61 -12.56 -10.48 11.29
C GLU A 61 -13.94 -11.00 11.74
N VAL A 62 -14.33 -10.74 12.99
CA VAL A 62 -15.61 -11.21 13.55
C VAL A 62 -16.32 -10.04 14.20
N VAL A 63 -17.48 -9.69 13.65
CA VAL A 63 -18.34 -8.64 14.19
C VAL A 63 -19.00 -9.13 15.47
N ILE A 64 -18.83 -8.38 16.56
CA ILE A 64 -19.43 -8.68 17.86
C ILE A 64 -20.82 -8.05 17.90
N ALA A 65 -21.86 -8.86 17.75
CA ALA A 65 -23.24 -8.42 17.90
C ALA A 65 -23.59 -8.21 19.38
N SER A 66 -24.38 -7.18 19.66
CA SER A 66 -24.88 -6.93 21.02
C SER A 66 -25.87 -8.03 21.44
N PRO A 67 -25.74 -8.62 22.64
CA PRO A 67 -26.67 -9.64 23.12
C PRO A 67 -28.04 -9.08 23.52
N VAL A 68 -28.13 -7.78 23.87
CA VAL A 68 -29.35 -7.11 24.34
C VAL A 68 -29.37 -5.68 23.80
N GLU A 69 -30.56 -5.08 23.69
CA GLU A 69 -30.68 -3.64 23.42
C GLU A 69 -30.29 -2.81 24.65
N GLY A 70 -29.50 -1.77 24.44
CA GLY A 70 -28.95 -0.99 25.55
C GLY A 70 -27.98 0.09 25.10
N LYS A 71 -27.56 0.92 26.06
CA LYS A 71 -26.48 1.89 25.85
C LYS A 71 -25.14 1.18 26.01
N ILE A 72 -24.28 1.28 25.01
CA ILE A 72 -22.94 0.68 25.04
C ILE A 72 -21.94 1.60 25.74
N ASN A 73 -21.23 1.05 26.73
CA ASN A 73 -20.07 1.66 27.37
C ASN A 73 -18.84 0.83 26.98
N MET A 74 -17.99 1.38 26.12
CA MET A 74 -16.75 0.72 25.69
C MET A 74 -15.73 0.73 26.83
N ILE A 75 -15.12 -0.43 27.09
CA ILE A 75 -14.08 -0.57 28.12
C ILE A 75 -12.70 -0.72 27.49
N CYS A 76 -12.65 -1.32 26.30
CA CYS A 76 -11.42 -1.59 25.58
C CYS A 76 -11.05 -0.44 24.61
N GLU A 77 -9.77 -0.12 24.54
CA GLU A 77 -9.19 0.79 23.55
C GLU A 77 -9.07 0.12 22.18
N GLN A 78 -9.09 0.93 21.12
CA GLN A 78 -8.92 0.48 19.75
C GLN A 78 -7.50 -0.05 19.52
N GLY A 79 -7.38 -1.17 18.78
CA GLY A 79 -6.10 -1.81 18.49
C GLY A 79 -5.51 -2.64 19.65
N ARG A 80 -6.20 -2.77 20.79
CA ARG A 80 -5.75 -3.62 21.89
C ARG A 80 -5.95 -5.10 21.53
N ARG A 81 -4.99 -5.93 21.93
CA ARG A 81 -5.10 -7.39 21.83
C ARG A 81 -5.90 -7.95 23.00
N LEU A 82 -6.90 -8.77 22.68
CA LEU A 82 -7.79 -9.39 23.65
C LEU A 82 -7.75 -10.91 23.58
N GLY A 83 -7.92 -11.55 24.72
CA GLY A 83 -8.16 -12.98 24.83
C GLY A 83 -9.61 -13.34 24.52
N ARG A 84 -9.84 -14.62 24.19
CA ARG A 84 -11.20 -15.15 24.06
C ARG A 84 -11.92 -15.06 25.41
N GLY A 85 -13.13 -14.52 25.40
CA GLY A 85 -13.97 -14.33 26.59
C GLY A 85 -13.66 -13.07 27.40
N GLU A 86 -12.66 -12.27 27.00
CA GLU A 86 -12.37 -10.99 27.65
C GLU A 86 -13.47 -9.97 27.37
N ILE A 87 -13.75 -9.09 28.33
CA ILE A 87 -14.84 -8.11 28.24
C ILE A 87 -14.42 -6.94 27.36
N VAL A 88 -15.15 -6.70 26.27
CA VAL A 88 -14.92 -5.58 25.33
C VAL A 88 -15.70 -4.32 25.72
N ALA A 89 -16.95 -4.51 26.15
CA ALA A 89 -17.88 -3.45 26.45
C ALA A 89 -18.91 -3.92 27.47
N ARG A 90 -19.63 -2.97 28.06
CA ARG A 90 -20.78 -3.24 28.93
C ARG A 90 -22.00 -2.53 28.39
N LEU A 91 -23.14 -3.23 28.43
CA LEU A 91 -24.42 -2.66 28.07
C LEU A 91 -25.22 -2.27 29.31
N GLY A 92 -25.58 -0.99 29.36
CA GLY A 92 -26.58 -0.47 30.27
C GLY A 92 -28.00 -0.73 29.74
N PRO A 93 -29.01 -0.86 30.61
CA PRO A 93 -30.39 -1.11 30.19
C PRO A 93 -30.97 0.07 29.40
N SER A 94 -31.69 -0.22 28.32
CA SER A 94 -32.56 0.74 27.63
C SER A 94 -34.00 0.57 28.13
N GLY A 95 -34.52 1.54 28.91
CA GLY A 95 -35.92 1.55 29.37
C GLY A 95 -36.14 2.35 30.67
N VAL A 96 -37.36 2.90 30.84
CA VAL A 96 -37.73 3.84 31.91
C VAL A 96 -38.04 3.14 33.26
N ASN A 97 -38.01 1.81 33.33
CA ASN A 97 -38.34 1.10 34.57
C ASN A 97 -37.49 -0.18 34.76
N PRO A 98 -36.29 -0.08 35.35
CA PRO A 98 -35.51 -1.25 35.74
C PRO A 98 -36.12 -1.85 37.01
N VAL A 99 -37.22 -2.59 36.89
CA VAL A 99 -37.97 -3.27 37.99
C VAL A 99 -37.15 -4.38 38.68
N GLY A 100 -35.82 -4.36 38.59
CA GLY A 100 -34.97 -5.38 39.19
C GLY A 100 -33.48 -5.06 39.13
N GLY A 101 -33.07 -3.82 39.42
CA GLY A 101 -31.66 -3.47 39.68
C GLY A 101 -30.69 -3.98 38.61
N LYS A 102 -31.05 -3.85 37.33
CA LYS A 102 -30.40 -4.54 36.21
C LYS A 102 -28.93 -4.17 36.10
N THR A 103 -28.12 -5.16 36.47
CA THR A 103 -26.70 -5.33 36.23
C THR A 103 -26.34 -5.10 34.77
N GLU A 104 -25.28 -4.32 34.54
CA GLU A 104 -24.65 -4.16 33.24
C GLU A 104 -24.37 -5.53 32.62
N THR A 105 -24.76 -5.72 31.35
CA THR A 105 -24.50 -6.98 30.65
C THR A 105 -23.14 -6.90 29.98
N PRO A 106 -22.18 -7.81 30.30
CA PRO A 106 -20.88 -7.79 29.67
C PRO A 106 -20.95 -8.34 28.25
N VAL A 107 -20.33 -7.63 27.31
CA VAL A 107 -20.05 -8.13 25.96
C VAL A 107 -18.65 -8.70 25.96
N THR A 108 -18.49 -9.92 25.47
CA THR A 108 -17.22 -10.64 25.51
C THR A 108 -16.68 -10.93 24.11
N ALA A 109 -15.36 -11.01 23.98
CA ALA A 109 -14.69 -11.33 22.73
C ALA A 109 -14.91 -12.81 22.35
N PRO A 110 -15.53 -13.11 21.18
CA PRO A 110 -15.79 -14.49 20.77
C PRO A 110 -14.52 -15.27 20.41
N ILE A 111 -13.50 -14.55 19.92
CA ILE A 111 -12.19 -15.05 19.53
C ILE A 111 -11.09 -14.16 20.11
N ALA A 112 -9.87 -14.69 20.21
CA ALA A 112 -8.70 -13.89 20.57
C ALA A 112 -8.20 -13.12 19.35
N GLY A 113 -7.86 -11.84 19.50
CA GLY A 113 -7.52 -10.99 18.36
C GLY A 113 -7.28 -9.54 18.74
N LEU A 114 -7.23 -8.67 17.73
CA LEU A 114 -7.22 -7.22 17.89
C LEU A 114 -8.66 -6.71 17.92
N PHE A 115 -8.95 -5.74 18.80
CA PHE A 115 -10.26 -5.12 18.89
C PHE A 115 -10.30 -3.79 18.14
N TYR A 116 -11.27 -3.63 17.25
CA TYR A 116 -11.57 -2.38 16.57
C TYR A 116 -13.02 -2.00 16.83
N SER A 117 -13.24 -0.76 17.29
CA SER A 117 -14.57 -0.22 17.60
C SER A 117 -15.34 0.29 16.38
N ASN A 118 -14.63 0.68 15.33
CA ASN A 118 -15.20 1.22 14.11
C ASN A 118 -15.39 0.07 13.11
N LEU A 119 -16.55 0.03 12.46
CA LEU A 119 -16.89 -0.95 11.45
C LEU A 119 -16.94 -0.25 10.10
N ASP A 120 -16.40 -0.90 9.06
CA ASP A 120 -16.45 -0.42 7.68
C ASP A 120 -17.37 -1.27 6.78
N ASN A 121 -18.04 -2.28 7.37
CA ASN A 121 -18.92 -3.24 6.70
C ASN A 121 -18.24 -4.11 5.64
N LEU A 122 -16.91 -4.15 5.59
CA LEU A 122 -16.14 -5.02 4.68
C LEU A 122 -15.69 -6.33 5.35
N GLU A 123 -15.91 -6.48 6.66
CA GLU A 123 -15.42 -7.58 7.49
C GLU A 123 -16.01 -8.93 7.06
N SER A 124 -17.25 -8.92 6.55
CA SER A 124 -17.93 -10.13 6.05
C SER A 124 -17.54 -10.52 4.61
N ILE A 125 -16.86 -9.64 3.88
CA ILE A 125 -16.63 -9.77 2.44
C ILE A 125 -15.15 -9.91 2.12
N VAL A 126 -14.31 -9.08 2.72
CA VAL A 126 -12.85 -9.12 2.63
C VAL A 126 -12.34 -10.19 3.60
N THR A 127 -12.82 -11.42 3.41
CA THR A 127 -12.34 -12.59 4.14
C THR A 127 -11.32 -13.36 3.30
N PRO A 128 -10.35 -14.05 3.92
CA PRO A 128 -9.39 -14.87 3.19
C PRO A 128 -10.08 -15.90 2.28
N GLU A 129 -11.19 -16.47 2.73
CA GLU A 129 -11.96 -17.46 1.98
C GLU A 129 -12.56 -16.88 0.69
N ASN A 130 -13.19 -15.70 0.78
CA ASN A 130 -13.77 -15.04 -0.39
C ASN A 130 -12.70 -14.59 -1.39
N LEU A 131 -11.53 -14.14 -0.91
CA LEU A 131 -10.39 -13.78 -1.78
C LEU A 131 -9.78 -15.01 -2.48
N MET A 132 -9.60 -16.12 -1.76
CA MET A 132 -9.09 -17.36 -2.36
C MET A 132 -10.03 -17.93 -3.41
N ASN A 133 -11.35 -17.81 -3.19
CA ASN A 133 -12.37 -18.27 -4.13
C ASN A 133 -12.66 -17.25 -5.26
N MET A 134 -11.95 -16.12 -5.30
CA MET A 134 -12.12 -15.04 -6.29
C MET A 134 -13.58 -14.62 -6.49
N GLU A 135 -14.37 -14.54 -5.41
CA GLU A 135 -15.76 -14.08 -5.48
C GLU A 135 -15.84 -12.54 -5.60
N LEU A 136 -15.31 -11.99 -6.69
CA LEU A 136 -15.26 -10.54 -6.96
C LEU A 136 -16.64 -9.89 -6.98
N ALA A 137 -17.68 -10.62 -7.36
CA ALA A 137 -19.05 -10.10 -7.44
C ALA A 137 -19.54 -9.58 -6.08
N LYS A 138 -19.28 -10.30 -4.98
CA LYS A 138 -19.68 -9.87 -3.63
C LYS A 138 -18.94 -8.63 -3.16
N ILE A 139 -17.66 -8.50 -3.55
CA ILE A 139 -16.81 -7.35 -3.24
C ILE A 139 -17.34 -6.10 -3.95
N LEU A 140 -17.60 -6.18 -5.26
CA LEU A 140 -18.05 -5.04 -6.05
C LEU A 140 -19.41 -4.51 -5.59
N THR A 141 -20.38 -5.40 -5.34
CA THR A 141 -21.73 -4.99 -4.91
C THR A 141 -21.75 -4.26 -3.57
N GLN A 142 -20.86 -4.61 -2.64
CA GLN A 142 -20.83 -3.94 -1.33
C GLN A 142 -19.98 -2.68 -1.35
N VAL A 143 -18.89 -2.63 -2.10
CA VAL A 143 -18.13 -1.39 -2.28
C VAL A 143 -19.04 -0.30 -2.84
N GLU A 144 -19.87 -0.63 -3.83
CA GLU A 144 -20.89 0.29 -4.36
C GLU A 144 -21.90 0.72 -3.27
N LYS A 145 -22.41 -0.23 -2.47
CA LYS A 145 -23.34 0.08 -1.36
C LYS A 145 -22.71 0.97 -0.28
N ASN A 146 -21.44 0.74 0.07
CA ASN A 146 -20.71 1.56 1.04
C ASN A 146 -20.40 2.95 0.49
N GLN A 147 -20.10 3.09 -0.81
CA GLN A 147 -19.94 4.40 -1.46
C GLN A 147 -21.25 5.19 -1.48
N GLN A 148 -22.38 4.53 -1.76
CA GLN A 148 -23.71 5.15 -1.71
C GLN A 148 -24.09 5.53 -0.27
N ALA A 149 -23.76 4.71 0.73
CA ALA A 149 -24.00 5.03 2.13
C ALA A 149 -23.14 6.21 2.63
N LYS A 150 -21.91 6.34 2.13
CA LYS A 150 -21.03 7.46 2.48
C LYS A 150 -21.45 8.78 1.82
N GLY A 151 -21.89 8.74 0.56
CA GLY A 151 -22.45 9.92 -0.13
C GLY A 151 -23.77 10.42 0.48
N ALA A 152 -24.60 9.53 1.02
CA ALA A 152 -25.84 9.90 1.71
C ALA A 152 -25.60 10.55 3.09
N ILE A 153 -24.44 10.31 3.71
CA ILE A 153 -24.05 10.95 4.99
C ILE A 153 -23.41 12.33 4.73
N GLU A 154 -22.71 12.51 3.60
CA GLU A 154 -22.16 13.81 3.20
C GLU A 154 -23.25 14.83 2.80
N GLU A 155 -24.37 14.41 2.19
CA GLU A 155 -25.51 15.31 1.89
C GLU A 155 -26.36 15.71 3.12
N GLN A 156 -26.13 15.14 4.30
CA GLN A 156 -26.78 15.56 5.56
C GLN A 156 -25.84 16.35 6.49
N GLY A 157 -24.57 16.54 6.09
CA GLY A 157 -23.57 17.26 6.89
C GLY A 157 -23.34 18.72 6.49
N GLU A 158 -23.91 19.20 5.37
CA GLU A 158 -23.56 20.52 4.81
C GLU A 158 -24.48 21.68 5.25
N ASP A 159 -25.47 21.43 6.12
CA ASP A 159 -26.39 22.46 6.64
C ASP A 159 -26.17 22.81 8.13
N SER A 160 -25.02 22.51 8.72
CA SER A 160 -24.76 22.88 10.13
C SER A 160 -23.30 23.23 10.43
N GLU A 161 -22.69 24.08 9.59
CA GLU A 161 -21.47 24.82 9.95
C GLU A 161 -21.57 26.26 9.44
N GLN A 162 -22.48 27.04 10.03
CA GLN A 162 -22.41 28.50 10.08
C GLN A 162 -23.17 28.95 11.32
N ASP A 163 -22.41 29.26 12.38
CA ASP A 163 -22.70 30.23 13.45
C ASP A 163 -22.03 29.80 14.75
N GLN A 164 -20.70 29.96 14.83
CA GLN A 164 -20.00 30.08 16.11
C GLN A 164 -18.61 30.70 15.97
N ASP A 165 -18.49 31.79 15.20
CA ASP A 165 -17.31 32.65 15.22
C ASP A 165 -17.75 34.12 15.23
N GLN A 166 -18.47 34.53 16.28
CA GLN A 166 -18.76 35.95 16.55
C GLN A 166 -19.31 36.20 17.96
N GLU A 167 -18.69 35.65 19.02
CA GLU A 167 -19.03 36.06 20.39
C GLU A 167 -17.84 35.93 21.37
N ALA A 168 -16.63 36.25 20.91
CA ALA A 168 -15.41 36.22 21.74
C ALA A 168 -14.67 37.58 21.83
N GLU A 169 -15.29 38.68 21.41
CA GLU A 169 -14.74 40.03 21.58
C GLU A 169 -15.80 41.01 22.11
N SER A 170 -16.31 40.78 23.32
CA SER A 170 -17.05 41.83 24.05
C SER A 170 -16.96 41.75 25.58
N GLU A 171 -16.14 40.86 26.15
CA GLU A 171 -15.83 40.85 27.59
C GLU A 171 -14.36 41.24 27.85
N LEU A 172 -13.96 42.41 27.40
CA LEU A 172 -12.73 43.04 27.88
C LEU A 172 -12.87 44.56 27.96
N GLN A 173 -13.91 45.06 28.64
CA GLN A 173 -13.96 46.48 29.01
C GLN A 173 -15.01 46.87 30.06
N VAL A 174 -15.13 46.15 31.20
CA VAL A 174 -15.80 46.73 32.38
C VAL A 174 -15.15 46.22 33.67
N GLU A 175 -13.91 46.60 33.93
CA GLU A 175 -13.39 46.57 35.31
C GLU A 175 -12.33 47.67 35.52
N THR A 176 -12.77 48.93 35.40
CA THR A 176 -12.05 50.05 36.00
C THR A 176 -13.07 51.09 36.47
N GLU A 177 -12.94 51.50 37.73
CA GLU A 177 -13.61 52.63 38.41
C GLU A 177 -15.04 52.40 38.93
N ALA A 178 -15.13 51.95 40.19
CA ALA A 178 -15.85 52.68 41.25
C ALA A 178 -15.82 51.87 42.56
N GLY A 179 -14.93 52.25 43.48
CA GLY A 179 -14.83 51.59 44.79
C GLY A 179 -13.85 52.25 45.73
N SER A 180 -13.90 53.59 45.82
CA SER A 180 -13.26 54.34 46.90
C SER A 180 -14.33 54.99 47.78
N GLU A 181 -14.15 54.82 49.09
CA GLU A 181 -14.69 55.64 50.20
C GLU A 181 -16.17 55.38 50.58
N GLU A 182 -16.60 55.25 51.84
CA GLU A 182 -15.95 55.36 53.15
C GLU A 182 -16.93 54.82 54.24
N VAL A 183 -16.34 54.30 55.34
CA VAL A 183 -16.68 54.52 56.77
C VAL A 183 -18.13 54.28 57.25
N ASN A 184 -18.31 53.22 58.06
CA ASN A 184 -18.50 53.32 59.53
C ASN A 184 -18.28 51.95 60.21
#